data_AF-A0A7Y3XRF0-F1
#
_entry.id   AF-A0A7Y3XRF0-F1
#
_cell.length_a   1.000
_cell.length_b   1.000
_cell.length_c   1.000
_cell.angle_alpha   90.00
_cell.angle_beta   90.00
_cell.angle_gamma   90.00
#
_symmetry.space_group_name_H-M   'P 1'
#
loop_
_entity.id
_entity.type
_entity.pdbx_description
1 polymer ?
#
loop_
_entity_poly.entity_id
_entity_poly.type
_entity_poly.pdbx_seq_one_letter_code
_entity_poly.pdbx_strand_id
1 'polypeptide(L)'
;MPVLISYRHEVRLDAFILNERLLLEGIPTQVVQLDCDGQTHDDLYGSFCQQMNDATHWIGVLPTDTNDAWWTAWLLGAAAITCRRVSFFRKGSGALPVCLSKWPAMRERTHIDLFVRAYHDERMFERAMTLPPGRGSCTDRDNAAFFHADLKAKIRRGF
;
A
#
# COMPACT_ATOMS: atom_id res chain seq x y z
N MET A 1 -1.60 -12.26 5.45
CA MET A 1 -0.96 -11.06 4.88
C MET A 1 -2.01 -10.22 4.16
N PRO A 2 -2.91 -9.51 4.85
CA PRO A 2 -3.91 -8.70 4.15
C PRO A 2 -3.32 -7.37 3.63
N VAL A 3 -3.92 -6.88 2.55
CA VAL A 3 -3.59 -5.61 1.92
C VAL A 3 -4.66 -4.58 2.26
N LEU A 4 -4.25 -3.51 2.94
CA LEU A 4 -5.11 -2.35 3.19
C LEU A 4 -5.08 -1.44 1.95
N ILE A 5 -6.25 -1.14 1.39
CA ILE A 5 -6.43 -0.19 0.29
C ILE A 5 -7.14 1.04 0.86
N SER A 6 -6.46 2.18 0.87
CA SER A 6 -7.06 3.43 1.34
C SER A 6 -7.30 4.39 0.19
N TYR A 7 -8.45 5.06 0.17
CA TYR A 7 -8.85 5.90 -0.96
C TYR A 7 -9.74 7.07 -0.53
N ARG A 8 -9.88 8.07 -1.41
CA ARG A 8 -10.87 9.15 -1.32
C ARG A 8 -12.03 8.88 -2.26
N HIS A 9 -13.22 9.39 -1.96
CA HIS A 9 -14.45 9.19 -2.72
C HIS A 9 -14.27 9.41 -4.23
N GLU A 10 -13.51 10.44 -4.61
CA GLU A 10 -13.18 10.79 -6.00
C GLU A 10 -12.54 9.64 -6.80
N VAL A 11 -11.75 8.79 -6.15
CA VAL A 11 -11.03 7.65 -6.76
C VAL A 11 -11.62 6.30 -6.34
N ARG A 12 -12.87 6.28 -5.88
CA ARG A 12 -13.57 5.07 -5.45
C ARG A 12 -13.53 3.97 -6.52
N LEU A 13 -13.85 4.30 -7.76
CA LEU A 13 -13.91 3.30 -8.84
C LEU A 13 -12.54 2.63 -9.03
N ASP A 14 -11.45 3.39 -8.98
CA ASP A 14 -10.10 2.87 -9.11
C ASP A 14 -9.70 1.96 -7.95
N ALA A 15 -10.07 2.34 -6.72
CA ALA A 15 -9.84 1.53 -5.53
C ALA A 15 -10.58 0.18 -5.59
N PHE A 16 -11.83 0.17 -6.07
CA PHE A 16 -12.60 -1.06 -6.22
C PHE A 16 -12.10 -1.93 -7.37
N ILE A 17 -11.67 -1.35 -8.49
CA ILE A 17 -11.03 -2.11 -9.58
C ILE A 17 -9.74 -2.79 -9.10
N LEU A 18 -8.92 -2.06 -8.33
CA LEU A 18 -7.71 -2.61 -7.72
C LEU A 18 -8.06 -3.73 -6.72
N ASN A 19 -9.05 -3.51 -5.87
CA ASN A 19 -9.54 -4.50 -4.91
C ASN A 19 -9.94 -5.81 -5.60
N GLU A 20 -10.82 -5.73 -6.61
CA GLU A 20 -11.26 -6.91 -7.38
C GLU A 20 -10.08 -7.62 -8.03
N ARG A 21 -9.14 -6.87 -8.60
CA ARG A 21 -7.94 -7.47 -9.22
C ARG A 21 -7.11 -8.27 -8.21
N LEU A 22 -6.93 -7.77 -6.99
CA LEU A 22 -6.19 -8.47 -5.94
C LEU A 22 -6.95 -9.68 -5.40
N LEU A 23 -8.27 -9.55 -5.21
CA LEU A 23 -9.12 -10.66 -4.76
C LEU A 23 -9.10 -11.83 -5.76
N LEU A 24 -9.11 -11.55 -7.07
CA LEU A 24 -8.99 -12.57 -8.12
C LEU A 24 -7.68 -13.37 -8.05
N GLU A 25 -6.62 -12.79 -7.49
CA GLU A 25 -5.31 -13.45 -7.27
C GLU A 25 -5.22 -14.10 -5.88
N GLY A 26 -6.33 -14.16 -5.12
CA GLY A 26 -6.39 -14.77 -3.79
C GLY A 26 -5.66 -13.96 -2.71
N ILE A 27 -5.54 -12.64 -2.90
CA ILE A 27 -4.94 -11.70 -1.96
C ILE A 27 -6.06 -11.10 -1.10
N PRO A 28 -6.08 -11.31 0.23
CA PRO A 28 -7.10 -10.73 1.09
C PRO A 28 -6.91 -9.22 1.20
N THR A 29 -7.98 -8.46 1.00
CA THR A 29 -7.97 -7.00 0.98
C THR A 29 -8.94 -6.41 2.00
N GLN A 30 -8.62 -5.21 2.48
CA GLN A 30 -9.50 -4.37 3.28
C GLN A 30 -9.54 -2.99 2.63
N VAL A 31 -10.73 -2.46 2.33
CA VAL A 31 -10.87 -1.19 1.61
C VAL A 31 -11.45 -0.12 2.54
N VAL A 32 -10.80 1.04 2.60
CA VAL A 32 -11.11 2.10 3.57
C VAL A 32 -11.21 3.45 2.87
N GLN A 33 -12.38 4.07 3.00
CA GLN A 33 -12.60 5.43 2.52
C GLN A 33 -12.14 6.43 3.59
N LEU A 34 -11.43 7.47 3.18
CA LEU A 34 -10.78 8.44 4.09
C LEU A 34 -11.43 9.84 4.08
N ASP A 35 -12.59 9.99 3.45
CA ASP A 35 -13.34 11.24 3.34
C ASP A 35 -14.85 11.03 3.55
N CYS A 36 -15.19 10.24 4.58
CA CYS A 36 -16.58 10.01 4.95
C CYS A 36 -17.18 11.26 5.61
N ASP A 37 -18.29 11.76 5.05
CA ASP A 37 -19.06 12.84 5.65
C ASP A 37 -19.52 12.46 7.07
N GLY A 38 -19.25 13.35 8.03
CA GLY A 38 -19.67 13.19 9.43
C GLY A 38 -18.66 12.49 10.36
N GLN A 39 -17.50 12.07 9.87
CA GLN A 39 -16.40 11.59 10.72
C GLN A 39 -15.34 12.68 10.92
N THR A 40 -14.76 12.76 12.13
CA THR A 40 -13.63 13.65 12.36
C THR A 40 -12.34 13.06 11.77
N HIS A 41 -11.35 13.89 11.49
CA HIS A 41 -10.04 13.42 11.01
C HIS A 41 -9.38 12.45 11.99
N ASP A 42 -9.60 12.61 13.30
CA ASP A 42 -9.06 11.75 14.34
C ASP A 42 -9.71 10.36 14.33
N ASP A 43 -11.03 10.29 14.09
CA ASP A 43 -11.76 9.02 13.97
C ASP A 43 -11.26 8.21 12.77
N LEU A 44 -11.06 8.89 11.63
CA LEU A 44 -10.54 8.29 10.40
C LEU A 44 -9.12 7.75 10.60
N TYR A 45 -8.26 8.50 11.28
CA TYR A 45 -6.90 8.07 11.58
C TYR A 45 -6.87 6.90 12.56
N GLY A 46 -7.71 6.93 13.60
CA GLY A 46 -7.84 5.82 14.54
C GLY A 46 -8.26 4.53 13.85
N SER A 47 -9.32 4.59 13.02
CA SER A 47 -9.78 3.46 12.21
C SER A 47 -8.69 2.93 11.28
N PHE A 48 -7.99 3.83 10.58
CA PHE A 48 -6.89 3.45 9.70
C PHE A 48 -5.76 2.76 10.45
N CYS A 49 -5.33 3.30 11.60
CA CYS A 49 -4.28 2.69 12.42
C CYS A 49 -4.67 1.28 12.87
N GLN A 50 -5.93 1.08 13.26
CA GLN A 50 -6.44 -0.23 13.63
C GLN A 50 -6.35 -1.22 12.47
N GLN A 51 -6.81 -0.82 11.27
CA GLN A 51 -6.76 -1.66 10.08
C GLN A 51 -5.32 -1.91 9.59
N MET A 52 -4.43 -0.91 9.75
CA MET A 52 -3.01 -1.04 9.42
C MET A 52 -2.29 -2.06 10.30
N ASN A 53 -2.70 -2.18 11.57
CA ASN A 53 -2.15 -3.19 12.47
C ASN A 53 -2.48 -4.61 12.02
N ASP A 54 -3.66 -4.81 11.43
CA ASP A 54 -4.08 -6.11 10.92
C ASP A 54 -3.52 -6.41 9.51
N ALA A 55 -3.19 -5.37 8.74
CA ALA A 55 -2.61 -5.47 7.40
C ALA A 55 -1.09 -5.66 7.41
N THR A 56 -0.53 -6.27 6.35
CA THR A 56 0.93 -6.33 6.12
C THR A 56 1.37 -5.36 5.01
N HIS A 57 0.45 -5.05 4.10
CA HIS A 57 0.67 -4.16 2.97
C HIS A 57 -0.33 -3.00 3.01
N TRP A 58 0.09 -1.87 2.47
CA TRP A 58 -0.78 -0.73 2.26
C TRP A 58 -0.65 -0.21 0.82
N ILE A 59 -1.79 -0.02 0.17
CA ILE A 59 -1.90 0.67 -1.11
C ILE A 59 -2.74 1.95 -0.91
N GLY A 60 -2.08 3.10 -1.02
CA GLY A 60 -2.77 4.38 -1.08
C GLY A 60 -3.22 4.71 -2.50
N VAL A 61 -4.52 4.80 -2.74
CA VAL A 61 -5.09 5.22 -4.03
C VAL A 61 -5.23 6.74 -4.03
N LEU A 62 -4.54 7.40 -4.96
CA LEU A 62 -4.43 8.85 -5.00
C LEU A 62 -5.21 9.44 -6.19
N PRO A 63 -5.88 10.59 -6.01
CA PRO A 63 -6.47 11.35 -7.12
C PRO A 63 -5.40 11.89 -8.07
N THR A 64 -5.80 12.28 -9.28
CA THR A 64 -4.89 12.87 -10.27
C THR A 64 -4.40 14.25 -9.81
N ASP A 65 -5.27 15.05 -9.19
CA ASP A 65 -4.96 16.34 -8.59
C ASP A 65 -4.54 16.18 -7.11
N THR A 66 -3.29 15.77 -6.88
CA THR A 66 -2.70 15.61 -5.54
C THR A 66 -2.29 16.94 -4.88
N ASN A 67 -3.08 18.01 -5.00
CA ASN A 67 -2.78 19.28 -4.34
C ASN A 67 -2.97 19.18 -2.80
N ASP A 68 -3.74 18.19 -2.35
CA ASP A 68 -4.02 17.90 -0.93
C ASP A 68 -3.45 16.54 -0.49
N ALA A 69 -2.13 16.43 -0.45
CA ALA A 69 -1.41 15.22 -0.02
C ALA A 69 -1.21 15.13 1.52
N TRP A 70 -1.81 16.04 2.30
CA TRP A 70 -1.56 16.15 3.74
C TRP A 70 -1.97 14.89 4.52
N TRP A 71 -3.14 14.33 4.20
CA TRP A 71 -3.64 13.10 4.84
C TRP A 71 -2.74 11.92 4.50
N THR A 72 -2.24 11.85 3.26
CA THR A 72 -1.33 10.78 2.82
C THR A 72 -0.01 10.82 3.59
N ALA A 73 0.56 12.00 3.84
CA ALA A 73 1.78 12.15 4.63
C ALA A 73 1.59 11.68 6.09
N TRP A 74 0.41 11.94 6.67
CA TRP A 74 0.09 11.51 8.03
C TRP A 74 -0.03 9.98 8.13
N LEU A 75 -0.83 9.35 7.26
CA LEU A 75 -1.00 7.89 7.23
C LEU A 75 0.31 7.15 6.92
N LEU A 76 1.15 7.77 6.09
CA LEU A 76 2.48 7.27 5.77
C LEU A 76 3.40 7.19 6.98
N GLY A 77 3.28 8.12 7.93
CA GLY A 77 3.96 8.03 9.21
C GLY A 77 3.60 6.76 9.97
N ALA A 78 2.29 6.48 10.11
CA ALA A 78 1.80 5.28 10.78
C ALA A 78 2.27 3.99 10.09
N ALA A 79 2.18 3.92 8.76
CA ALA A 79 2.62 2.77 7.98
C ALA A 79 4.15 2.54 8.05
N ALA A 80 4.94 3.63 8.07
CA ALA A 80 6.40 3.55 8.15
C ALA A 80 6.87 3.07 9.53
N ILE A 81 6.23 3.54 10.62
CA ILE A 81 6.55 3.10 11.99
C ILE A 81 6.24 1.62 12.18
N THR A 82 5.18 1.13 11.56
CA THR A 82 4.75 -0.29 11.62
C THR A 82 5.42 -1.18 10.56
N CYS A 83 6.43 -0.67 9.84
CA CYS A 83 7.22 -1.41 8.84
C CYS A 83 6.38 -2.07 7.73
N ARG A 84 5.27 -1.43 7.34
CA ARG A 84 4.35 -1.97 6.33
C ARG A 84 4.88 -1.81 4.90
N ARG A 85 4.48 -2.73 4.03
CA ARG A 85 4.80 -2.67 2.60
C ARG A 85 3.90 -1.64 1.92
N VAL A 86 4.35 -0.38 1.98
CA VAL A 86 3.69 0.77 1.36
C VAL A 86 3.90 0.81 -0.15
N SER A 87 2.83 1.06 -0.89
CA SER A 87 2.85 1.45 -2.31
C SER A 87 1.70 2.41 -2.60
N PHE A 88 1.79 3.13 -3.72
CA PHE A 88 0.75 4.06 -4.15
C PHE A 88 0.21 3.67 -5.52
N PHE A 89 -1.09 3.81 -5.74
CA PHE A 89 -1.72 3.67 -7.04
C PHE A 89 -2.31 5.00 -7.48
N ARG A 90 -1.99 5.45 -8.70
CA ARG A 90 -2.59 6.65 -9.29
C ARG A 90 -2.63 6.55 -10.80
N LYS A 91 -3.79 6.77 -11.40
CA LYS A 91 -3.92 6.92 -12.85
C LYS A 91 -3.43 8.29 -13.30
N GLY A 92 -2.65 8.31 -14.39
CA GLY A 92 -2.19 9.52 -15.06
C GLY A 92 -0.67 9.79 -14.98
N SER A 93 -0.24 10.81 -15.71
CA SER A 93 1.18 11.13 -15.92
C SER A 93 1.77 12.10 -14.89
N GLY A 94 0.96 12.71 -14.01
CA GLY A 94 1.41 13.71 -13.04
C GLY A 94 2.61 13.27 -12.20
N ALA A 95 3.37 14.22 -11.66
CA ALA A 95 4.43 13.92 -10.69
C ALA A 95 3.81 13.57 -9.33
N LEU A 96 4.42 12.65 -8.58
CA LEU A 96 4.05 12.44 -7.18
C LEU A 96 4.71 13.54 -6.35
N PRO A 97 4.07 13.98 -5.25
CA PRO A 97 4.75 14.81 -4.26
C PRO A 97 6.11 14.20 -3.89
N VAL A 98 7.15 15.03 -3.78
CA VAL A 98 8.53 14.58 -3.51
C VAL A 98 8.59 13.73 -2.25
N CYS A 99 7.77 14.04 -1.25
CA CYS A 99 7.68 13.26 -0.01
C CYS A 99 7.32 11.79 -0.28
N LEU A 100 6.44 11.49 -1.25
CA LEU A 100 6.00 10.13 -1.57
C LEU A 100 6.96 9.38 -2.52
N SER A 101 7.92 10.09 -3.12
CA SER A 101 8.83 9.53 -4.12
C SER A 101 9.70 8.39 -3.62
N LYS A 102 9.84 8.21 -2.29
CA LYS A 102 10.57 7.10 -1.68
C LYS A 102 9.92 5.76 -2.00
N TRP A 103 8.60 5.68 -2.01
CA TRP A 103 7.85 4.43 -2.15
C TRP A 103 7.52 4.08 -3.61
N PRO A 104 7.21 2.81 -3.91
CA PRO A 104 6.74 2.39 -5.23
C PRO A 104 5.43 3.08 -5.62
N ALA A 105 5.34 3.47 -6.88
CA ALA A 105 4.17 4.13 -7.44
C ALA A 105 3.69 3.40 -8.69
N MET A 106 2.54 2.75 -8.57
CA MET A 106 1.84 2.05 -9.62
C MET A 106 0.95 3.03 -10.39
N ARG A 107 0.97 2.94 -11.72
CA ARG A 107 0.24 3.83 -12.63
C ARG A 107 -0.55 3.08 -13.68
N GLU A 108 -0.04 1.91 -14.04
CA GLU A 108 -0.57 1.04 -15.07
C GLU A 108 -1.00 -0.30 -14.48
N ARG A 109 -1.81 -1.04 -15.23
CA ARG A 109 -2.26 -2.38 -14.83
C ARG A 109 -1.09 -3.36 -14.69
N THR A 110 -0.09 -3.24 -15.57
CA THR A 110 1.17 -3.99 -15.50
C THR A 110 1.88 -3.79 -14.16
N HIS A 111 1.85 -2.58 -13.59
CA HIS A 111 2.45 -2.31 -12.29
C HIS A 111 1.68 -3.00 -11.15
N ILE A 112 0.37 -3.17 -11.27
CA ILE A 112 -0.43 -3.96 -10.32
C ILE A 112 -0.03 -5.43 -10.40
N ASP A 113 0.18 -5.97 -11.61
CA ASP A 113 0.64 -7.34 -11.78
C ASP A 113 2.06 -7.56 -11.20
N LEU A 114 2.94 -6.56 -11.28
CA LEU A 114 4.24 -6.58 -10.59
C LEU A 114 4.09 -6.61 -9.06
N PHE A 115 3.14 -5.84 -8.51
CA PHE A 115 2.84 -5.87 -7.08
C PHE A 115 2.32 -7.25 -6.65
N VAL A 116 1.39 -7.83 -7.41
CA VAL A 116 0.85 -9.19 -7.16
C VAL A 116 1.98 -10.22 -7.10
N ARG A 117 2.88 -10.21 -8.08
CA ARG A 117 4.05 -11.11 -8.11
C ARG A 117 4.92 -10.92 -6.87
N ALA A 118 5.30 -9.67 -6.55
CA ALA A 118 6.11 -9.37 -5.37
C ALA A 118 5.44 -9.83 -4.06
N TYR A 119 4.13 -9.67 -3.94
CA TYR A 119 3.36 -10.15 -2.79
C TYR A 119 3.40 -11.69 -2.67
N HIS A 120 3.23 -12.42 -3.78
CA HIS A 120 3.28 -13.89 -3.75
C HIS A 120 4.69 -14.41 -3.47
N ASP A 121 5.72 -13.78 -4.02
CA ASP A 121 7.12 -14.10 -3.74
C ASP A 121 7.41 -13.94 -2.24
N GLU A 122 6.98 -12.84 -1.63
CA GLU A 122 7.14 -12.60 -0.19
C GLU A 122 6.36 -13.63 0.64
N ARG A 123 5.09 -13.91 0.29
CA ARG A 123 4.28 -14.92 0.98
C ARG A 123 4.90 -16.31 0.89
N MET A 124 5.54 -16.65 -0.23
CA MET A 124 6.25 -17.92 -0.41
C MET A 124 7.51 -17.97 0.47
N PHE A 125 8.25 -16.86 0.51
CA PHE A 125 9.44 -16.72 1.35
C PHE A 125 9.12 -16.82 2.84
N GLU A 126 8.07 -16.12 3.32
CA GLU A 126 7.61 -16.22 4.72
C GLU A 126 7.23 -17.66 5.09
N ARG A 127 6.54 -18.37 4.20
CA ARG A 127 6.17 -19.78 4.42
C ARG A 127 7.40 -20.68 4.50
N ALA A 128 8.37 -20.48 3.61
CA ALA A 128 9.61 -21.26 3.58
C ALA A 128 10.53 -20.98 4.78
N MET A 129 10.45 -19.79 5.37
CA MET A 129 11.30 -19.29 6.47
C MET A 129 10.74 -19.55 7.88
N THR A 130 9.76 -20.45 8.07
CA THR A 130 9.15 -20.74 9.39
C THR A 130 10.14 -21.39 10.38
N LEU A 131 11.05 -20.58 10.92
CA LEU A 131 11.85 -20.76 12.14
C LEU A 131 11.19 -19.94 13.28
N PRO A 132 11.44 -20.27 14.57
CA PRO A 132 10.54 -19.91 15.68
C PRO A 132 10.37 -18.40 15.86
N PRO A 133 9.23 -17.97 16.42
CA PRO A 133 8.85 -16.56 16.53
C PRO A 133 9.74 -15.87 17.57
N GLY A 134 10.76 -15.14 17.10
CA GLY A 134 11.68 -14.43 17.99
C GLY A 134 12.45 -13.24 17.37
N ARG A 135 12.27 -12.95 16.08
CA ARG A 135 12.89 -11.78 15.40
C ARG A 135 11.78 -10.86 14.88
N GLY A 136 11.28 -9.99 15.74
CA GLY A 136 9.98 -9.31 15.55
C GLY A 136 10.01 -7.83 15.14
N SER A 137 11.10 -7.27 14.60
CA SER A 137 11.04 -5.87 14.11
C SER A 137 12.13 -5.52 13.07
N CYS A 138 13.39 -5.90 13.29
CA CYS A 138 14.45 -5.60 12.32
C CYS A 138 14.26 -6.33 10.98
N THR A 139 13.83 -7.59 11.03
CA THR A 139 13.52 -8.41 9.85
C THR A 139 12.37 -7.80 9.04
N ASP A 140 11.34 -7.30 9.70
CA ASP A 140 10.17 -6.73 9.02
C ASP A 140 10.50 -5.42 8.31
N ARG A 141 11.33 -4.58 8.93
CA ARG A 141 11.85 -3.36 8.31
C ARG A 141 12.70 -3.67 7.08
N ASP A 142 13.60 -4.64 7.16
CA ASP A 142 14.49 -5.01 6.06
C ASP A 142 13.70 -5.63 4.91
N ASN A 143 12.69 -6.46 5.22
CA ASN A 143 11.77 -7.02 4.24
C ASN A 143 10.95 -5.92 3.54
N ALA A 144 10.41 -4.96 4.30
CA ALA A 144 9.68 -3.84 3.72
C ALA A 144 10.57 -2.99 2.80
N ALA A 145 11.81 -2.71 3.21
CA ALA A 145 12.78 -1.99 2.38
C ALA A 145 13.13 -2.75 1.10
N PHE A 146 13.33 -4.07 1.18
CA PHE A 146 13.56 -4.92 0.02
C PHE A 146 12.37 -4.90 -0.93
N PHE A 147 11.15 -5.09 -0.42
CA PHE A 147 9.91 -5.01 -1.19
C PHE A 147 9.79 -3.67 -1.92
N HIS A 148 10.03 -2.55 -1.23
CA HIS A 148 9.98 -1.22 -1.83
C HIS A 148 11.03 -1.05 -2.94
N ALA A 149 12.26 -1.49 -2.71
CA ALA A 149 13.34 -1.36 -3.69
C ALA A 149 13.08 -2.22 -4.94
N ASP A 150 12.69 -3.48 -4.76
CA ASP A 150 12.43 -4.42 -5.84
C ASP A 150 11.24 -3.99 -6.70
N LEU A 151 10.08 -3.70 -6.09
CA LEU A 151 8.89 -3.27 -6.82
C LEU A 151 9.15 -1.97 -7.59
N LYS A 152 9.84 -1.02 -6.97
CA LYS A 152 10.20 0.25 -7.62
C LYS A 152 11.18 0.05 -8.78
N ALA A 153 12.15 -0.86 -8.64
CA ALA A 153 13.08 -1.19 -9.71
C ALA A 153 12.36 -1.85 -10.90
N LYS A 154 11.44 -2.79 -10.63
CA LYS A 154 10.64 -3.46 -11.67
C LYS A 154 9.75 -2.47 -12.44
N ILE A 155 9.05 -1.58 -11.71
CA ILE A 155 8.24 -0.51 -12.31
C ILE A 155 9.09 0.42 -13.20
N ARG A 156 10.28 0.83 -12.74
CA ARG A 156 11.15 1.73 -13.53
C ARG A 156 11.72 1.09 -14.80
N ARG A 157 11.87 -0.24 -14.81
CA ARG A 157 12.40 -1.00 -15.95
C ARG A 157 11.32 -1.36 -16.98
N GLY A 158 10.04 -1.21 -16.65
CA GLY A 158 8.92 -1.50 -17.56
C GLY A 158 8.69 -2.99 -17.81
N PHE A 159 8.96 -3.84 -16.81
CA PHE A 159 8.69 -5.28 -16.87
C PHE A 159 7.20 -5.62 -16.76
#